data_AF-A0AA91SZL5-F1
#
_entry.id   AF-A0AA91SZL5-F1
#
_cell.length_a   1.000
_cell.length_b   1.000
_cell.length_c   1.000
_cell.angle_alpha   90.00
_cell.angle_beta   90.00
_cell.angle_gamma   90.00
#
_symmetry.space_group_name_H-M   'P 1'
#
loop_
_entity.id
_entity.type
_entity.pdbx_description
1 polymer ?
#
loop_
_entity_poly.entity_id
_entity_poly.type
_entity_poly.pdbx_seq_one_letter_code
_entity_poly.pdbx_strand_id
1 'polypeptide(L)'
;MSPTPLEIKTKAVQRLLKEEQLYLKEISEQEEQLQQMRASDTDEYEIKKYEKVLDESKRMVPELKKKIQEHAKGLKSYIEDYKGDEDTSDSKALLQKCGI
;
A
#
# COMPACT_ATOMS: atom_id res chain seq x y z
N MET A 1 -17.71 22.73 1.48
CA MET A 1 -17.71 22.37 2.91
C MET A 1 -16.36 21.76 3.26
N SER A 2 -15.90 21.93 4.50
CA SER A 2 -14.69 21.24 4.97
C SER A 2 -14.97 19.74 5.14
N PRO A 3 -14.01 18.85 4.81
CA PRO A 3 -14.22 17.42 4.92
C PRO A 3 -14.41 16.99 6.39
N THR A 4 -15.29 16.02 6.62
CA THR A 4 -15.57 15.51 7.97
C THR A 4 -14.40 14.66 8.50
N PRO A 5 -14.30 14.44 9.81
CA PRO A 5 -13.27 13.55 10.36
C PRO A 5 -13.38 12.11 9.82
N LEU A 6 -14.60 11.62 9.54
CA LEU A 6 -14.84 10.32 8.92
C LEU A 6 -14.25 10.28 7.50
N GLU A 7 -14.55 11.28 6.68
CA GLU A 7 -14.01 11.39 5.31
C GLU A 7 -12.49 11.49 5.31
N ILE A 8 -11.91 12.27 6.23
CA ILE A 8 -10.45 12.44 6.33
C ILE A 8 -9.77 11.10 6.62
N LYS A 9 -10.26 10.36 7.63
CA LYS A 9 -9.71 9.06 8.02
C LYS A 9 -9.89 8.03 6.90
N THR A 10 -11.08 7.97 6.29
CA THR A 10 -11.37 7.05 5.17
C THR A 10 -10.46 7.32 3.98
N LYS A 11 -10.35 8.58 3.54
CA LYS A 11 -9.48 8.96 2.42
C LYS A 11 -7.99 8.74 2.73
N ALA A 12 -7.58 8.83 3.98
CA ALA A 12 -6.21 8.52 4.38
C ALA A 12 -5.87 7.04 4.12
N VAL A 13 -6.73 6.11 4.54
CA VAL A 13 -6.50 4.68 4.30
C VAL A 13 -6.62 4.34 2.80
N GLN A 14 -7.58 4.95 2.08
CA GLN A 14 -7.67 4.81 0.61
C GLN A 14 -6.37 5.18 -0.11
N ARG A 15 -5.75 6.31 0.26
CA ARG A 15 -4.50 6.76 -0.36
C ARG A 15 -3.35 5.79 -0.09
N LEU A 16 -3.24 5.30 1.14
CA LEU A 16 -2.19 4.35 1.51
C LEU A 16 -2.34 3.01 0.78
N LEU A 17 -3.57 2.50 0.63
CA LEU A 17 -3.83 1.29 -0.17
C LEU A 17 -3.47 1.49 -1.64
N LYS A 18 -3.80 2.66 -2.20
CA LYS A 18 -3.41 2.99 -3.59
C LYS A 18 -1.89 3.10 -3.73
N GLU A 19 -1.21 3.68 -2.75
CA GLU A 19 0.24 3.74 -2.69
C GLU A 19 0.84 2.33 -2.68
N GLU A 20 0.34 1.42 -1.83
CA GLU A 20 0.80 0.03 -1.79
C GLU A 20 0.62 -0.67 -3.14
N GLN A 21 -0.54 -0.49 -3.79
CA GLN A 21 -0.78 -1.07 -5.11
C GLN A 21 0.22 -0.58 -6.16
N LEU A 22 0.57 0.72 -6.15
CA LEU A 22 1.56 1.27 -7.07
C LEU A 22 2.95 0.71 -6.80
N TYR A 23 3.37 0.64 -5.54
CA TYR A 23 4.66 0.06 -5.16
C TYR A 23 4.76 -1.42 -5.55
N LEU A 24 3.72 -2.21 -5.32
CA LEU A 24 3.69 -3.62 -5.71
C LEU A 24 3.74 -3.81 -7.23
N LYS A 25 3.08 -2.93 -7.99
CA LYS A 25 3.14 -2.93 -9.45
C LYS A 25 4.56 -2.63 -9.94
N GLU A 26 5.20 -1.62 -9.39
CA GLU A 26 6.58 -1.26 -9.73
C GLU A 26 7.56 -2.41 -9.43
N ILE A 27 7.43 -3.05 -8.25
CA ILE A 27 8.24 -4.21 -7.89
C ILE A 27 8.02 -5.35 -8.89
N SER A 28 6.78 -5.62 -9.30
CA SER A 28 6.46 -6.66 -10.30
C SER A 28 7.10 -6.35 -11.65
N GLU A 29 7.03 -5.10 -12.11
CA GLU A 29 7.65 -4.68 -13.38
C GLU A 29 9.18 -4.81 -13.32
N GLN A 30 9.79 -4.47 -12.18
CA GLN A 30 11.24 -4.65 -11.96
C GLN A 30 11.64 -6.12 -11.88
N GLU A 31 10.82 -6.99 -11.28
CA GLU A 31 11.04 -8.44 -11.28
C GLU A 31 11.00 -9.02 -12.70
N GLU A 32 10.04 -8.61 -13.52
CA GLU A 32 9.96 -9.02 -14.93
C GLU A 32 11.19 -8.54 -15.72
N GLN A 33 11.63 -7.30 -15.51
CA GLN A 33 12.84 -6.79 -16.14
C GLN A 33 14.08 -7.58 -15.71
N LEU A 34 14.22 -7.91 -14.42
CA LEU A 34 15.32 -8.74 -13.93
C LEU A 34 15.30 -10.14 -14.57
N GLN A 35 14.14 -10.74 -14.77
CA GLN A 35 14.01 -12.01 -15.49
C GLN A 35 14.45 -11.89 -16.95
N GLN A 36 14.09 -10.80 -17.63
CA GLN A 36 14.53 -10.53 -19.01
C GLN A 36 16.05 -10.33 -19.10
N MET A 37 16.66 -9.63 -18.13
CA MET A 37 18.11 -9.47 -18.05
C MET A 37 18.81 -10.81 -17.86
N ARG A 38 18.27 -11.70 -17.01
CA ARG A 38 18.80 -13.06 -16.79
C ARG A 38 18.65 -13.98 -18.00
N ALA A 39 17.64 -13.73 -18.85
CA ALA A 39 17.41 -14.49 -20.08
C ALA A 39 18.21 -13.95 -21.28
N SER A 40 18.72 -12.74 -21.17
CA SER A 40 19.59 -12.10 -22.17
C SER A 40 21.07 -12.33 -21.83
N ASP A 41 21.98 -12.06 -22.76
CA ASP A 41 23.43 -12.10 -22.52
C ASP A 41 23.92 -10.85 -21.76
N THR A 42 23.15 -10.41 -20.76
CA THR A 42 23.46 -9.25 -19.92
C THR A 42 24.55 -9.61 -18.91
N ASP A 43 25.45 -8.66 -18.66
CA ASP A 43 26.57 -8.85 -17.74
C ASP A 43 26.10 -9.18 -16.30
N GLU A 44 26.79 -10.13 -15.65
CA GLU A 44 26.41 -10.63 -14.32
C GLU A 44 26.51 -9.54 -13.24
N TYR A 45 27.46 -8.61 -13.36
CA TYR A 45 27.58 -7.49 -12.43
C TYR A 45 26.41 -6.52 -12.58
N GLU A 46 25.92 -6.28 -13.80
CA GLU A 46 24.71 -5.48 -14.04
C GLU A 46 23.46 -6.14 -13.44
N ILE A 47 23.30 -7.46 -13.62
CA ILE A 47 22.19 -8.23 -13.02
C ILE A 47 22.22 -8.13 -11.49
N LYS A 48 23.38 -8.33 -10.85
CA LYS A 48 23.52 -8.24 -9.39
C LYS A 48 23.24 -6.83 -8.87
N LYS A 49 23.69 -5.81 -9.59
CA LYS A 49 23.42 -4.41 -9.24
C LYS A 49 21.92 -4.13 -9.29
N TYR A 50 21.24 -4.57 -10.34
CA TYR A 50 19.79 -4.41 -10.48
C TYR A 50 19.02 -5.14 -9.36
N GLU A 51 19.40 -6.39 -9.08
CA GLU A 51 18.79 -7.19 -8.01
C GLU A 51 18.92 -6.52 -6.63
N LYS A 52 20.07 -5.89 -6.35
CA LYS A 52 20.26 -5.13 -5.11
C LYS A 52 19.30 -3.95 -4.99
N VAL A 53 19.11 -3.19 -6.08
CA VAL A 53 18.17 -2.06 -6.10
C VAL A 53 16.73 -2.55 -5.90
N LEU A 54 16.36 -3.65 -6.55
CA LEU A 54 15.04 -4.27 -6.37
C LEU A 54 14.80 -4.74 -4.91
N ASP A 55 15.81 -5.33 -4.26
CA ASP A 55 15.71 -5.73 -2.85
C ASP A 55 15.53 -4.50 -1.93
N GLU A 56 16.24 -3.41 -2.20
CA GLU A 56 16.06 -2.14 -1.48
C GLU A 56 14.63 -1.60 -1.64
N SER A 57 14.05 -1.64 -2.84
CA SER A 57 12.64 -1.27 -3.08
C SER A 57 11.67 -2.15 -2.28
N LYS A 58 11.90 -3.47 -2.26
CA LYS A 58 11.05 -4.43 -1.53
C LYS A 58 11.04 -4.20 -0.03
N ARG A 59 12.14 -3.72 0.54
CA ARG A 59 12.25 -3.41 1.98
C ARG A 59 11.32 -2.28 2.44
N MET A 60 10.78 -1.48 1.53
CA MET A 60 9.81 -0.42 1.86
C MET A 60 8.38 -0.95 2.07
N VAL A 61 8.03 -2.09 1.49
CA VAL A 61 6.67 -2.65 1.54
C VAL A 61 6.18 -2.95 2.97
N PRO A 62 6.99 -3.55 3.86
CA PRO A 62 6.56 -3.81 5.24
C PRO A 62 6.21 -2.54 6.03
N GLU A 63 6.97 -1.46 5.86
CA GLU A 63 6.74 -0.18 6.54
C GLU A 63 5.41 0.43 6.08
N LEU A 64 5.14 0.40 4.76
CA LEU A 64 3.89 0.89 4.20
C LEU A 64 2.69 0.05 4.68
N LYS A 65 2.82 -1.27 4.72
CA LYS A 65 1.80 -2.18 5.27
C LYS A 65 1.49 -1.89 6.73
N LYS A 66 2.53 -1.66 7.55
CA LYS A 66 2.38 -1.28 8.95
C LYS A 66 1.60 0.03 9.09
N LYS A 67 1.95 1.03 8.28
CA LYS A 67 1.24 2.33 8.24
C LYS A 67 -0.23 2.16 7.83
N ILE A 68 -0.53 1.34 6.81
CA ILE A 68 -1.92 1.01 6.43
C ILE A 68 -2.68 0.43 7.62
N GLN A 69 -2.10 -0.55 8.30
CA GLN A 69 -2.72 -1.22 9.46
C GLN A 69 -2.99 -0.24 10.61
N GLU A 70 -2.07 0.67 10.92
CA GLU A 70 -2.24 1.69 11.95
C GLU A 70 -3.40 2.64 11.63
N HIS A 71 -3.43 3.17 10.40
CA HIS A 71 -4.51 4.07 9.97
C HIS A 71 -5.87 3.36 9.90
N ALA A 72 -5.90 2.12 9.44
CA ALA A 72 -7.12 1.33 9.35
C ALA A 72 -7.65 0.95 10.74
N LYS A 73 -6.79 0.58 11.70
CA LYS A 73 -7.20 0.42 13.11
C LYS A 73 -7.76 1.72 13.68
N GLY A 74 -7.11 2.85 13.42
CA GLY A 74 -7.61 4.16 13.86
C GLY A 74 -8.96 4.56 13.23
N LEU A 75 -9.23 4.12 11.99
CA LEU A 75 -10.54 4.29 11.35
C LEU A 75 -11.59 3.36 11.97
N LYS A 76 -11.25 2.11 12.26
CA LYS A 76 -12.14 1.15 12.94
C LYS A 76 -12.61 1.68 14.28
N SER A 77 -11.67 2.07 15.16
CA SER A 77 -12.03 2.62 16.48
C SER A 77 -12.89 3.89 16.35
N TYR A 78 -12.61 4.74 15.36
CA TYR A 78 -13.44 5.92 15.13
C TYR A 78 -14.88 5.55 14.75
N ILE A 79 -15.09 4.53 13.89
CA ILE A 79 -16.43 4.08 13.47
C ILE A 79 -17.18 3.42 14.63
N GLU A 80 -16.49 2.65 15.48
CA GLU A 80 -17.09 1.99 16.65
C GLU A 80 -17.71 3.00 17.63
N ASP A 81 -17.08 4.16 17.79
CA ASP A 81 -17.55 5.25 18.65
C ASP A 81 -18.40 6.30 17.91
N TYR A 82 -18.61 6.14 16.60
CA TYR A 82 -19.27 7.15 15.76
C TYR A 82 -20.78 7.17 16.00
N LYS A 83 -21.32 8.35 16.38
CA LYS A 83 -22.75 8.57 16.65
C LYS A 83 -23.42 9.54 15.68
N GLY A 84 -22.73 9.92 14.60
CA GLY A 84 -23.31 10.76 13.55
C GLY A 84 -24.17 9.97 12.57
N ASP A 85 -24.71 10.67 11.60
CA ASP A 85 -25.63 10.17 10.57
C ASP A 85 -24.96 9.95 9.20
N GLU A 86 -23.64 10.15 9.10
CA GLU A 86 -22.88 9.86 7.89
C GLU A 86 -22.88 8.35 7.58
N ASP A 87 -22.94 8.00 6.29
CA ASP A 87 -22.80 6.63 5.85
C ASP A 87 -21.38 6.10 6.10
N THR A 88 -21.30 4.95 6.77
CA THR A 88 -20.05 4.26 7.13
C THR A 88 -19.78 3.02 6.27
N SER A 89 -20.64 2.72 5.30
CA SER A 89 -20.56 1.53 4.44
C SER A 89 -19.21 1.43 3.72
N ASP A 90 -18.77 2.51 3.08
CA ASP A 90 -17.49 2.60 2.38
C ASP A 90 -16.30 2.38 3.32
N SER A 91 -16.33 3.01 4.49
CA SER A 91 -15.26 2.87 5.48
C SER A 91 -15.17 1.43 5.99
N LYS A 92 -16.31 0.77 6.24
CA LYS A 92 -16.35 -0.65 6.64
C LYS A 92 -15.86 -1.59 5.55
N ALA A 93 -16.28 -1.38 4.29
CA ALA A 93 -15.79 -2.15 3.15
C ALA A 93 -14.27 -2.00 2.97
N LEU A 94 -13.74 -0.83 3.29
CA LEU A 94 -12.31 -0.57 3.22
C LEU A 94 -11.53 -1.25 4.34
N LEU A 95 -12.06 -1.30 5.56
CA LEU A 95 -11.47 -2.07 6.66
C LEU A 95 -11.38 -3.56 6.34
N GLN A 96 -12.41 -4.13 5.71
CA GLN A 96 -12.38 -5.52 5.25
C GLN A 96 -11.23 -5.79 4.26
N LYS A 97 -10.94 -4.84 3.35
CA LYS A 97 -9.78 -4.95 2.43
C LYS A 97 -8.44 -4.92 3.17
N CYS A 98 -8.38 -4.24 4.32
CA CYS A 98 -7.20 -4.23 5.19
C CYS A 98 -7.11 -5.47 6.11
N GLY A 99 -8.08 -6.39 6.08
CA GLY A 99 -8.14 -7.55 6.97
C GLY A 99 -8.51 -7.20 8.42
N ILE A 100 -9.28 -6.12 8.61
CA ILE A 100 -9.65 -5.54 9.92
C ILE A 100 -11.16 -5.62 10.17
#